data_AF-A0A945M2V8-F1
#
_entry.id   AF-A0A945M2V8-F1
#
_cell.length_a   1.000
_cell.length_b   1.000
_cell.length_c   1.000
_cell.angle_alpha   90.00
_cell.angle_beta   90.00
_cell.angle_gamma   90.00
#
_symmetry.space_group_name_H-M   'P 1'
#
loop_
_entity.id
_entity.type
_entity.pdbx_description
1 polymer ?
#
loop_
_entity_poly.entity_id
_entity_poly.type
_entity_poly.pdbx_seq_one_letter_code
_entity_poly.pdbx_strand_id
1 'polypeptide(L)' 'MNCYNGEKYLHEAIESIITQTYQNWELIFWDNQSTDSSKVI' A
#
# COMPACT_ATOMS: atom_id res chain seq x y z
N MET A 1 -4.29 2.31 -5.08
CA MET A 1 -4.52 1.31 -4.04
C MET A 1 -5.43 1.93 -2.98
N ASN A 2 -6.66 1.45 -2.90
CA ASN A 2 -7.58 1.83 -1.83
C ASN A 2 -7.27 0.99 -0.59
N CYS A 3 -7.15 1.61 0.58
CA CYS A 3 -6.89 0.92 1.83
C CYS A 3 -7.94 1.28 2.88
N TYR A 4 -8.45 0.26 3.58
CA TYR A 4 -9.26 0.41 4.78
C TYR A 4 -8.89 -0.70 5.77
N ASN A 5 -8.23 -0.33 6.86
CA ASN A 5 -7.69 -1.23 7.87
C ASN A 5 -6.86 -2.41 7.31
N GLY A 6 -5.90 -2.09 6.43
CA GLY A 6 -5.07 -3.04 5.70
C GLY A 6 -3.72 -3.34 6.34
N GLU A 7 -3.45 -2.94 7.58
CA GLU A 7 -2.10 -2.92 8.18
C GLU A 7 -1.36 -4.26 8.07
N LYS A 8 -2.09 -5.37 8.15
CA LYS A 8 -1.54 -6.72 8.13
C LYS A 8 -0.93 -7.12 6.77
N TYR A 9 -1.41 -6.55 5.67
CA TYR A 9 -1.05 -6.97 4.32
C TYR A 9 -0.48 -5.83 3.46
N LEU A 10 -0.63 -4.59 3.92
CA LEU A 10 -0.23 -3.42 3.18
C LEU A 10 1.28 -3.41 2.90
N HIS A 11 2.09 -3.82 3.88
CA HIS A 11 3.54 -3.87 3.75
C HIS A 11 3.98 -4.84 2.64
N GLU A 12 3.54 -6.10 2.70
CA GLU A 12 3.87 -7.12 1.68
C GLU A 12 3.39 -6.71 0.28
N ALA A 13 2.21 -6.07 0.20
CA ALA A 13 1.66 -5.62 -1.06
C ALA A 13 2.47 -4.46 -1.67
N ILE A 14 2.91 -3.49 -0.87
CA ILE A 14 3.78 -2.41 -1.32
C ILE A 14 5.15 -2.95 -1.75
N GLU A 15 5.76 -3.85 -0.96
CA GLU A 15 7.03 -4.49 -1.33
C GLU A 15 6.95 -5.23 -2.66
N SER A 16 5.83 -5.91 -2.94
CA SER A 16 5.62 -6.61 -4.21
C SER A 16 5.59 -5.68 -5.43
N ILE A 17 5.17 -4.43 -5.24
CA ILE A 17 5.10 -3.40 -6.28
C ILE A 17 6.47 -2.75 -6.45
N ILE A 18 7.16 -2.44 -5.34
CA ILE A 18 8.51 -1.87 -5.35
C ILE A 18 9.51 -2.81 -6.04
N THR A 19 9.37 -4.12 -5.85
CA THR A 19 10.27 -5.13 -6.40
C THR A 19 9.95 -5.57 -7.84
N GLN A 20 8.97 -4.94 -8.51
CA GLN A 20 8.63 -5.26 -9.90
C GLN A 20 9.82 -5.03 -10.84
N THR A 21 9.98 -5.90 -11.83
CA THR A 21 11.01 -5.73 -12.89
C THR A 21 10.67 -4.59 -13.85
N TYR A 22 9.39 -4.26 -13.99
CA TYR A 22 8.92 -3.09 -14.72
C TYR A 22 8.96 -1.84 -13.83
N GLN A 23 9.65 -0.79 -14.28
CA GLN A 23 9.96 0.40 -13.45
C GLN A 23 9.10 1.63 -13.77
N ASN A 24 8.33 1.61 -14.87
CA ASN A 24 7.57 2.77 -15.31
C ASN A 24 6.14 2.75 -14.78
N TRP A 25 5.98 2.85 -13.46
CA TRP A 25 4.68 2.88 -12.79
C TRP A 25 4.64 3.96 -11.71
N GLU A 26 3.42 4.36 -11.36
CA GLU A 26 3.13 5.21 -10.21
C GLU A 26 2.13 4.49 -9.29
N LEU A 27 2.37 4.51 -7.98
CA LEU A 27 1.44 3.96 -7.00
C LEU A 27 0.68 5.10 -6.34
N ILE A 28 -0.56 5.30 -6.75
CA ILE A 28 -1.47 6.23 -6.10
C ILE A 28 -2.13 5.49 -4.92
N PHE A 29 -1.73 5.81 -3.70
CA PHE A 29 -2.30 5.24 -2.48
C PHE A 29 -3.40 6.16 -1.91
N TRP A 30 -4.55 5.59 -1.57
CA TRP A 30 -5.69 6.32 -1.00
C TRP A 30 -6.21 5.58 0.22
N ASP A 31 -5.96 6.14 1.40
CA ASP A 31 -6.51 5.63 2.66
C ASP A 31 -7.94 6.13 2.88
N ASN A 32 -8.85 5.20 3.17
CA ASN A 32 -10.28 5.48 3.35
C ASN A 32 -10.67 5.60 4.83
N GLN A 33 -9.99 6.49 5.57
CA GLN A 33 -10.18 6.67 7.01
C GLN A 33 -9.91 5.41 7.83
N SER A 34 -8.79 4.74 7.58
CA SER A 34 -8.38 3.63 8.44
C SER A 34 -8.14 4.13 9.87
N THR A 35 -8.54 3.30 10.83
CA THR A 35 -8.36 3.52 12.27
C THR A 35 -7.17 2.73 12.83
N ASP A 36 -6.53 1.94 12.00
CA ASP A 36 -5.34 1.15 12.30
C ASP A 36 -4.05 1.84 11.82
N SER A 37 -2.92 1.15 11.85
CA SER A 37 -1.64 1.73 11.46
C SER A 37 -1.42 1.79 9.94
N SER A 38 -2.44 1.54 9.11
CA SER A 38 -2.31 1.54 7.64
C SER A 38 -1.79 2.85 7.04
N LYS A 39 -1.97 3.98 7.73
CA LYS A 39 -1.44 5.29 7.30
C LYS A 39 0.05 5.49 7.58
N VAL A 40 0.60 4.71 8.51
CA VAL A 40 1.98 4.86 9.02
C VAL A 40 2.95 3.92 8.29
N ILE A 41 2.41 2.87 7.67
CA ILE A 41 3.13 1.93 6.80
C ILE A 41 3.37 2.58 5.44
#